data_AF-A0A6I2RCL5-F1
#
_entry.id   AF-A0A6I2RCL5-F1
#
_cell.length_a   1.000
_cell.length_b   1.000
_cell.length_c   1.000
_cell.angle_alpha   90.00
_cell.angle_beta   90.00
_cell.angle_gamma   90.00
#
_symmetry.space_group_name_H-M   'P 1'
#
loop_
_entity.id
_entity.type
_entity.pdbx_description
1 polymer ?
#
loop_
_entity_poly.entity_id
_entity_poly.type
_entity_poly.pdbx_seq_one_letter_code
_entity_poly.pdbx_strand_id
1 'polypeptide(L)'
;MKEKEIKFRNIGRHFLQGRQNNILYQIYLRHCDKDTLTYAVSIRDLKNPSQNISTQNRQKFTLEDAKRFCQDVAAGRVDLKALRREYDELNQAMKMRAEEKARQEADTFRNSLSDAGITFTAFLELMEQFDQLDSMARSFLEE
;
A
#
# COMPACT_ATOMS: atom_id res chain seq x y z
N MET A 1 35.79 7.75 -11.43
CA MET A 1 35.79 7.73 -9.95
C MET A 1 35.30 6.37 -9.48
N LYS A 2 35.90 5.75 -8.47
CA LYS A 2 35.37 4.51 -7.90
C LYS A 2 34.03 4.82 -7.22
N GLU A 3 33.00 4.07 -7.57
CA GLU A 3 31.69 4.16 -6.92
C GLU A 3 31.85 3.79 -5.45
N LYS A 4 31.39 4.66 -4.55
CA LYS A 4 31.36 4.34 -3.13
C LYS A 4 30.17 3.43 -2.89
N GLU A 5 30.46 2.20 -2.47
CA GLU A 5 29.46 1.23 -2.07
C GLU A 5 28.71 1.73 -0.81
N ILE A 6 27.38 1.79 -0.89
CA ILE A 6 26.52 2.01 0.28
C ILE A 6 26.70 0.86 1.27
N LYS A 7 27.16 1.18 2.49
CA LYS A 7 27.22 0.21 3.59
C LYS A 7 25.87 0.13 4.29
N PHE A 8 25.23 -1.04 4.22
CA PHE A 8 23.97 -1.31 4.92
C PHE A 8 24.22 -1.84 6.33
N ARG A 9 23.59 -1.23 7.33
CA ARG A 9 23.52 -1.75 8.69
C ARG A 9 22.15 -2.37 8.92
N ASN A 10 22.15 -3.56 9.50
CA ASN A 10 20.94 -4.18 10.01
C ASN A 10 20.56 -3.48 11.32
N ILE A 11 19.36 -2.91 11.40
CA ILE A 11 18.89 -2.15 12.55
C ILE A 11 17.59 -2.73 13.16
N GLY A 12 17.14 -3.89 12.66
CA GLY A 12 15.93 -4.55 13.13
C GLY A 12 15.62 -5.79 12.28
N ARG A 13 14.68 -6.62 12.71
CA ARG A 13 14.36 -7.87 12.02
C ARG A 13 13.97 -7.59 10.54
N HIS A 14 14.82 -8.02 9.61
CA HIS A 14 14.71 -7.76 8.17
C HIS A 14 14.60 -6.27 7.78
N PHE A 15 15.25 -5.39 8.53
CA PHE A 15 15.29 -3.95 8.27
C PHE A 15 16.74 -3.45 8.17
N LEU A 16 17.16 -3.05 6.97
CA LEU A 16 18.51 -2.56 6.71
C LEU A 16 18.46 -1.08 6.32
N GLN A 17 19.48 -0.33 6.75
CA GLN A 17 19.66 1.08 6.40
C GLN A 17 21.05 1.35 5.88
N GLY A 18 21.13 2.07 4.77
CA GLY A 18 22.35 2.64 4.21
C GLY A 18 22.18 4.14 4.01
N ARG A 19 23.26 4.91 4.14
CA ARG A 19 23.21 6.37 3.95
C ARG A 19 24.35 6.83 3.06
N GLN A 20 24.03 7.68 2.10
CA GLN A 20 25.00 8.30 1.20
C GLN A 20 24.47 9.63 0.69
N ASN A 21 25.31 10.68 0.68
CA ASN A 21 24.97 12.00 0.11
C ASN A 21 23.64 12.60 0.61
N ASN A 22 23.30 12.45 1.90
CA ASN A 22 22.02 12.86 2.51
C ASN A 22 20.78 12.11 2.01
N ILE A 23 20.96 11.05 1.23
CA ILE A 23 19.93 10.08 0.91
C ILE A 23 20.01 8.93 1.91
N LEU A 24 18.87 8.57 2.50
CA LEU A 24 18.69 7.40 3.33
C LEU A 24 18.02 6.29 2.52
N TYR A 25 18.73 5.19 2.35
CA TYR A 25 18.25 3.97 1.70
C TYR A 25 17.79 3.00 2.78
N GLN A 26 16.56 2.52 2.69
CA GLN A 26 16.00 1.57 3.63
C GLN A 26 15.49 0.36 2.86
N ILE A 27 15.90 -0.83 3.30
CA ILE A 27 15.44 -2.10 2.76
C ILE A 27 14.66 -2.78 3.86
N TYR A 28 13.42 -3.16 3.57
CA TYR A 28 12.52 -3.72 4.56
C TYR A 28 11.74 -4.89 4.01
N LEU A 29 11.43 -5.84 4.88
CA LEU A 29 10.60 -6.98 4.53
C LEU A 29 9.23 -6.51 4.06
N ARG A 30 8.84 -6.96 2.88
CA ARG A 30 7.53 -6.71 2.27
C ARG A 30 6.60 -7.88 2.51
N HIS A 31 7.06 -9.09 2.25
CA HIS A 31 6.28 -10.30 2.40
C HIS A 31 7.16 -11.48 2.79
N CYS A 32 6.61 -12.37 3.61
CA CYS A 32 7.25 -13.60 4.06
C CYS A 32 6.34 -14.76 3.67
N ASP A 33 6.66 -15.42 2.56
CA ASP A 33 6.11 -16.73 2.24
C ASP A 33 7.00 -17.82 2.83
N LYS A 34 6.46 -19.05 2.98
CA LYS A 34 7.12 -20.18 3.66
C LYS A 34 8.59 -20.40 3.24
N ASP A 35 8.91 -20.13 1.98
CA ASP A 35 10.25 -20.35 1.41
C ASP A 35 10.84 -19.10 0.74
N THR A 36 10.20 -17.93 0.80
CA THR A 36 10.68 -16.73 0.08
C THR A 36 10.43 -15.45 0.84
N LEU A 37 11.51 -14.73 1.13
CA LEU A 37 11.49 -13.38 1.67
C LEU A 37 11.54 -12.39 0.51
N THR A 38 10.56 -11.51 0.43
CA THR A 38 10.57 -10.39 -0.52
C THR A 38 10.75 -9.08 0.22
N TYR A 39 11.56 -8.20 -0.37
CA TYR A 39 11.94 -6.92 0.20
C TYR A 39 11.41 -5.77 -0.66
N ALA A 40 11.23 -4.64 -0.01
CA ALA A 40 10.95 -3.35 -0.62
C ALA A 40 12.06 -2.36 -0.25
N VAL A 41 12.17 -1.29 -1.04
CA VAL A 41 13.15 -0.23 -0.89
C VAL A 41 12.42 1.10 -0.71
N SER A 42 12.86 1.87 0.28
CA SER A 42 12.51 3.28 0.46
C SER A 42 13.77 4.12 0.33
N ILE A 43 13.72 5.13 -0.51
CA ILE A 43 14.81 6.07 -0.76
C ILE A 43 14.31 7.43 -0.33
N ARG A 44 14.91 7.94 0.75
CA ARG A 44 14.48 9.18 1.38
C ARG A 44 15.53 10.25 1.22
N ASP A 45 15.17 11.30 0.50
CA ASP A 45 15.96 12.53 0.46
C ASP A 45 15.69 13.31 1.75
N LEU A 46 16.69 13.36 2.62
CA LEU A 46 16.57 14.01 3.92
C LEU A 46 16.51 15.54 3.81
N LYS A 47 16.88 16.12 2.66
CA LYS A 47 16.76 17.56 2.40
C LYS A 47 15.44 17.88 1.70
N ASN A 48 14.96 16.99 0.83
CA ASN A 48 13.73 17.21 0.08
C ASN A 48 12.76 16.02 0.19
N PRO A 49 11.93 15.96 1.25
CA PRO A 49 11.01 14.85 1.46
C PRO A 49 10.01 14.61 0.30
N SER A 50 9.72 15.63 -0.52
CA SER A 50 8.87 15.46 -1.71
C SER A 50 9.46 14.50 -2.75
N GLN A 51 10.77 14.26 -2.70
CA GLN A 51 11.48 13.36 -3.60
C GLN A 51 11.56 11.91 -3.09
N ASN A 52 10.98 11.61 -1.92
CA ASN A 52 11.05 10.29 -1.29
C ASN A 52 10.30 9.23 -2.09
N ILE A 53 10.98 8.18 -2.56
CA ILE A 53 10.36 7.11 -3.36
C ILE A 53 10.29 5.82 -2.53
N SER A 54 9.21 5.06 -2.73
CA SER A 54 9.06 3.72 -2.14
C SER A 54 8.56 2.74 -3.19
N THR A 55 9.18 1.57 -3.22
CA THR A 55 8.82 0.47 -4.12
C THR A 55 7.77 -0.48 -3.53
N GLN A 56 7.30 -0.22 -2.30
CA GLN A 56 6.54 -1.15 -1.44
C GLN A 56 5.47 -1.99 -2.12
N ASN A 57 4.64 -1.44 -3.01
CA ASN A 57 3.56 -2.19 -3.68
C ASN A 57 3.77 -2.33 -5.18
N ARG A 58 4.97 -2.02 -5.68
CA ARG A 58 5.22 -1.82 -7.11
C ARG A 58 6.32 -2.73 -7.63
N GLN A 59 7.33 -3.01 -6.81
CA GLN A 59 8.42 -3.92 -7.14
C GLN A 59 8.73 -4.84 -5.96
N LYS A 60 9.09 -6.08 -6.26
CA LYS A 60 9.52 -7.07 -5.27
C LYS A 60 10.98 -7.39 -5.52
N PHE A 61 11.78 -7.41 -4.46
CA PHE A 61 13.20 -7.69 -4.55
C PHE A 61 13.57 -8.88 -3.69
N THR A 62 14.59 -9.63 -4.09
CA THR A 62 15.43 -10.36 -3.13
C THR A 62 16.25 -9.36 -2.31
N LEU A 63 16.85 -9.77 -1.19
CA LEU A 63 17.68 -8.85 -0.40
C LEU A 63 18.86 -8.29 -1.21
N GLU A 64 19.51 -9.14 -2.01
CA GLU A 64 20.67 -8.73 -2.82
C GLU A 64 20.27 -7.82 -3.98
N ASP A 65 19.14 -8.10 -4.64
CA ASP A 65 18.61 -7.20 -5.67
C ASP A 65 18.21 -5.84 -5.09
N ALA A 66 17.66 -5.80 -3.87
CA ALA A 66 17.33 -4.55 -3.19
C ALA A 66 18.59 -3.72 -2.89
N LYS A 67 19.69 -4.36 -2.45
CA LYS A 67 20.97 -3.68 -2.25
C LYS A 67 21.52 -3.16 -3.57
N ARG A 68 21.54 -3.99 -4.63
CA ARG A 68 22.02 -3.60 -5.96
C ARG A 68 21.23 -2.40 -6.51
N PHE A 69 19.90 -2.45 -6.40
CA PHE A 69 19.04 -1.33 -6.78
C PHE A 69 19.40 -0.04 -6.06
N CYS A 70 19.66 -0.08 -4.75
CA CYS A 70 20.12 1.10 -4.01
C CYS A 70 21.47 1.62 -4.51
N GLN A 71 22.42 0.73 -4.85
CA GLN A 71 23.71 1.13 -5.41
C GLN A 71 23.54 1.80 -6.77
N ASP A 72 22.70 1.23 -7.65
CA ASP A 72 22.43 1.79 -8.97
C ASP A 72 21.79 3.18 -8.88
N VAL A 73 20.89 3.38 -7.91
CA VAL A 73 20.34 4.71 -7.60
C VAL A 73 21.43 5.67 -7.12
N ALA A 74 22.28 5.26 -6.17
CA ALA A 74 23.35 6.13 -5.67
C ALA A 74 24.42 6.44 -6.72
N ALA A 75 24.63 5.55 -7.69
CA ALA A 75 25.49 5.74 -8.84
C ALA A 75 24.84 6.59 -9.94
N GLY A 76 23.56 6.93 -9.82
CA GLY A 76 22.81 7.71 -10.81
C GLY A 76 22.43 6.91 -12.07
N ARG A 77 22.48 5.57 -12.02
CA ARG A 77 22.08 4.69 -13.12
C ARG A 77 20.56 4.54 -13.22
N VAL A 78 19.84 4.87 -12.15
CA VAL A 78 18.37 4.85 -12.10
C VAL A 78 17.86 6.29 -12.13
N ASP A 79 17.03 6.60 -13.13
CA ASP A 79 16.32 7.87 -13.17
C ASP A 79 15.12 7.84 -12.21
N LEU A 80 15.31 8.41 -11.02
CA LEU A 80 14.27 8.52 -9.99
C LEU A 80 13.08 9.39 -10.43
N LYS A 81 13.26 10.35 -11.35
CA LYS A 81 12.16 11.19 -11.85
C LYS A 81 11.27 10.39 -12.78
N ALA A 82 11.86 9.59 -13.68
CA ALA A 82 11.09 8.70 -14.55
C ALA A 82 10.34 7.66 -13.71
N LEU A 83 11.02 7.00 -12.76
CA LEU A 83 10.41 6.01 -11.88
C LEU A 83 9.27 6.60 -11.03
N ARG A 84 9.40 7.87 -10.60
CA ARG A 84 8.31 8.57 -9.91
C ARG A 84 7.05 8.67 -10.77
N ARG A 85 7.21 9.14 -12.01
CA ARG A 85 6.07 9.35 -12.92
C ARG A 85 5.32 8.06 -13.17
N GLU A 86 6.05 6.97 -13.45
CA GLU A 86 5.48 5.64 -13.61
C GLU A 86 4.68 5.21 -12.35
N TYR A 87 5.22 5.46 -11.16
CA TYR A 87 4.54 5.11 -9.92
C TYR A 87 3.30 5.96 -9.65
N ASP A 88 3.34 7.24 -10.01
CA ASP A 88 2.19 8.14 -9.88
C ASP A 88 1.07 7.74 -10.85
N GLU A 89 1.41 7.38 -12.09
CA GLU A 89 0.46 6.83 -13.07
C GLU A 89 -0.16 5.51 -12.60
N LEU A 90 0.65 4.58 -12.09
CA LEU A 90 0.16 3.34 -11.50
C LEU A 90 -0.78 3.59 -10.31
N ASN A 91 -0.46 4.55 -9.44
CA ASN A 91 -1.32 4.90 -8.31
C ASN A 91 -2.65 5.50 -8.76
N GLN A 92 -2.63 6.38 -9.77
CA GLN A 92 -3.85 6.94 -10.34
C GLN A 92 -4.71 5.84 -10.97
N ALA A 93 -4.12 4.92 -11.73
CA ALA A 93 -4.83 3.79 -12.31
C ALA A 93 -5.43 2.86 -11.23
N MET A 94 -4.70 2.56 -10.17
CA MET A 94 -5.22 1.77 -9.05
C MET A 94 -6.36 2.50 -8.33
N LYS A 95 -6.24 3.82 -8.12
CA LYS A 95 -7.29 4.62 -7.50
C LYS A 95 -8.57 4.62 -8.34
N MET A 96 -8.47 4.84 -9.64
CA MET A 96 -9.62 4.77 -10.55
C MET A 96 -10.29 3.39 -10.53
N ARG A 97 -9.52 2.29 -10.52
CA ARG A 97 -10.07 0.94 -10.40
C ARG A 97 -10.77 0.70 -9.06
N ALA A 98 -10.20 1.21 -7.97
CA ALA A 98 -10.80 1.09 -6.64
C ALA A 98 -12.12 1.89 -6.55
N GLU A 99 -12.14 3.10 -7.11
CA GLU A 99 -13.36 3.93 -7.20
C GLU A 99 -14.43 3.24 -8.05
N GLU A 100 -14.07 2.67 -9.20
CA GLU A 100 -14.99 1.93 -10.05
C GLU A 100 -15.56 0.69 -9.34
N LYS A 101 -14.72 -0.09 -8.64
CA LYS A 101 -15.18 -1.23 -7.83
C LYS A 101 -16.13 -0.79 -6.72
N ALA A 102 -15.79 0.27 -5.99
CA ALA A 102 -16.65 0.81 -4.93
C ALA A 102 -17.99 1.31 -5.49
N ARG A 103 -17.99 1.89 -6.68
CA ARG A 103 -19.21 2.31 -7.38
C ARG A 103 -20.08 1.11 -7.76
N GLN A 104 -19.48 0.07 -8.32
CA GLN A 104 -20.18 -1.18 -8.64
C GLN A 104 -20.77 -1.85 -7.40
N GLU A 105 -20.04 -1.87 -6.29
CA GLU A 105 -20.54 -2.40 -5.01
C GLU A 105 -21.73 -1.56 -4.49
N ALA A 106 -21.64 -0.23 -4.55
CA ALA A 106 -22.72 0.66 -4.15
C ALA A 106 -23.97 0.50 -5.04
N ASP A 107 -23.79 0.39 -6.36
CA ASP A 107 -24.89 0.18 -7.31
C ASP A 107 -25.55 -1.20 -7.09
N THR A 108 -24.75 -2.25 -6.84
CA THR A 108 -25.26 -3.58 -6.51
C THR A 108 -26.10 -3.55 -5.25
N PHE A 109 -25.62 -2.91 -4.18
CA PHE A 109 -26.36 -2.78 -2.94
C PHE A 109 -27.66 -1.98 -3.13
N ARG A 110 -27.61 -0.90 -3.91
CA ARG A 110 -28.79 -0.09 -4.23
C ARG A 110 -29.84 -0.88 -5.00
N ASN A 111 -29.43 -1.73 -5.93
CA ASN A 111 -30.34 -2.61 -6.65
C ASN A 111 -30.99 -3.61 -5.70
N SER A 112 -30.24 -4.24 -4.79
CA SER A 112 -30.80 -5.13 -3.77
C SER A 112 -31.87 -4.45 -2.90
N LEU A 113 -31.65 -3.19 -2.50
CA LEU A 113 -32.65 -2.41 -1.78
C LEU A 113 -33.90 -2.16 -2.62
N SER A 114 -33.71 -1.80 -3.89
CA SER A 114 -34.82 -1.58 -4.83
C SER A 114 -35.65 -2.84 -5.07
N ASP A 115 -34.99 -3.99 -5.23
CA ASP A 115 -35.64 -5.29 -5.42
C ASP A 115 -36.46 -5.70 -4.19
N ALA A 116 -35.98 -5.34 -2.99
CA ALA A 116 -36.72 -5.50 -1.74
C ALA A 116 -37.82 -4.44 -1.52
N GLY A 117 -37.94 -3.44 -2.40
CA GLY A 117 -38.88 -2.33 -2.26
C GLY A 117 -38.54 -1.37 -1.11
N ILE A 118 -37.28 -1.35 -0.65
CA ILE A 118 -36.81 -0.57 0.50
C ILE A 118 -36.01 0.64 -0.01
N THR A 119 -36.28 1.83 0.53
CA THR A 119 -35.44 3.01 0.26
C THR A 119 -34.18 2.97 1.10
N PHE A 120 -33.07 3.58 0.63
CA PHE A 120 -31.83 3.65 1.41
C PHE A 120 -32.04 4.28 2.80
N THR A 121 -32.89 5.31 2.91
CA THR A 121 -33.22 5.94 4.20
C THR A 121 -33.94 4.97 5.13
N ALA A 122 -34.97 4.26 4.63
CA ALA A 122 -35.69 3.26 5.42
C ALA A 122 -34.76 2.11 5.87
N PHE A 123 -33.81 1.70 5.03
CA PHE A 123 -32.78 0.73 5.42
C PHE A 123 -31.94 1.22 6.60
N LEU A 124 -31.48 2.48 6.59
CA LEU A 124 -30.71 3.04 7.70
C LEU A 124 -31.53 3.12 8.99
N GLU A 125 -32.81 3.51 8.91
CA GLU A 125 -33.72 3.54 10.06
C GLU A 125 -33.94 2.14 10.64
N LEU A 126 -34.10 1.12 9.79
CA LEU A 126 -34.23 -0.27 10.23
C LEU A 126 -32.95 -0.80 10.89
N MET A 127 -31.77 -0.45 10.36
CA MET A 127 -30.50 -0.81 11.01
C MET A 127 -30.37 -0.19 12.40
N GLU A 128 -30.75 1.08 12.55
CA GLU A 128 -30.72 1.77 13.85
C GLU A 128 -31.71 1.13 14.83
N GLN A 129 -32.94 0.84 14.39
CA GLN A 129 -33.93 0.15 15.22
C GLN A 129 -33.44 -1.24 15.64
N PHE A 130 -32.84 -2.00 14.72
CA PHE A 130 -32.27 -3.32 15.03
C PHE A 130 -31.14 -3.22 16.06
N ASP A 131 -30.26 -2.22 15.96
CA ASP A 131 -29.18 -2.02 16.92
C ASP A 131 -29.68 -1.63 18.33
N GLN A 132 -30.84 -0.96 18.41
CA GLN A 132 -31.49 -0.62 19.69
C GLN A 132 -32.19 -1.80 20.38
N LEU A 133 -32.43 -2.91 19.67
CA LEU A 133 -33.04 -4.10 20.27
C LEU A 133 -32.12 -4.73 21.31
N ASP A 134 -32.69 -5.11 22.46
CA ASP A 134 -31.98 -5.94 23.43
C ASP A 134 -31.79 -7.38 22.92
N SER A 135 -30.92 -8.14 23.59
CA SER A 135 -30.59 -9.51 23.17
C SER A 135 -31.80 -10.46 23.17
N MET A 136 -32.78 -10.24 24.07
CA MET A 136 -33.98 -11.05 24.14
C MET A 136 -34.90 -10.74 22.95
N ALA A 137 -35.12 -9.46 22.64
CA ALA A 137 -35.89 -9.02 21.49
C ALA A 137 -35.28 -9.50 20.16
N ARG A 138 -33.94 -9.45 20.01
CA ARG A 138 -33.24 -9.97 18.83
C ARG A 138 -33.44 -11.48 18.65
N SER A 139 -33.47 -12.25 19.75
CA SER A 139 -33.66 -13.71 19.68
C SER A 139 -35.02 -14.15 19.10
N PHE A 140 -36.03 -13.28 19.11
CA PHE A 140 -37.32 -13.57 18.49
C PHE A 140 -37.36 -13.29 16.98
N LEU A 141 -36.31 -12.68 16.41
CA LEU A 141 -36.20 -12.39 14.98
C LEU A 141 -35.38 -13.43 14.20
N GLU A 142 -34.57 -14.23 14.91
CA GLU A 142 -33.82 -15.34 14.33
C GLU A 142 -34.75 -16.57 14.30
N GLU A 143 -35.28 -16.93 13.11
CA GLU A 143 -36.09 -18.15 12.90
C GLU A 143 -35.32 -19.44 13.21
#